data_AF-A0A3N8M6G6-F1
#
_entry.id   AF-A0A3N8M6G6-F1
#
_cell.length_a   1.000
_cell.length_b   1.000
_cell.length_c   1.000
_cell.angle_alpha   90.00
_cell.angle_beta   90.00
_cell.angle_gamma   90.00
#
_symmetry.space_group_name_H-M   'P 1'
#
loop_
_entity.id
_entity.type
_entity.pdbx_description
1 polymer ?
#
loop_
_entity_poly.entity_id
_entity_poly.type
_entity_poly.pdbx_seq_one_letter_code
_entity_poly.pdbx_strand_id
1 'polypeptide(L)'
;MDGRFTDCRFFLKGATPSPGTLAALGANNCVFVEDRFQVQPSNAKYKGSEPFTGAHLTYKAQGYGGFGDFACLQGKFREGGSLPAAVAIHLTYFEKATKEVWVEHFVSKSQLQSDRDLPKKMREAIAAAAAATTRVADSFGHTDAYRKYLEADRTKESVDLQKNKRWSVAHHLDLMSGLLSGRFR
;
A
#
# COMPACT_ATOMS: atom_id res chain seq x y z
N MET A 1 -15.18 -0.53 39.32
CA MET A 1 -14.12 -0.63 38.30
C MET A 1 -13.63 0.77 38.03
N ASP A 2 -12.33 1.02 38.14
CA ASP A 2 -11.70 2.33 37.92
C ASP A 2 -11.67 2.75 36.43
N GLY A 3 -12.24 1.92 35.55
CA GLY A 3 -12.43 2.19 34.12
C GLY A 3 -11.16 2.09 33.28
N ARG A 4 -10.05 1.59 33.84
CA ARG A 4 -8.76 1.51 33.15
C ARG A 4 -8.58 0.15 32.49
N PHE A 5 -8.29 0.14 31.19
CA PHE A 5 -8.08 -1.06 30.39
C PHE A 5 -6.59 -1.27 30.14
N THR A 6 -5.85 -1.76 31.14
CA THR A 6 -4.38 -1.86 31.08
C THR A 6 -3.85 -2.95 30.15
N ASP A 7 -4.64 -3.98 29.88
CA ASP A 7 -4.25 -5.13 29.02
C ASP A 7 -5.00 -5.19 27.69
N CYS A 8 -5.75 -4.13 27.35
CA CYS A 8 -6.53 -4.07 26.11
C CYS A 8 -5.82 -3.20 25.07
N ARG A 9 -5.76 -3.68 23.82
CA ARG A 9 -5.35 -2.88 22.66
C ARG A 9 -6.58 -2.40 21.90
N PHE A 10 -6.66 -1.11 21.62
CA PHE A 10 -7.77 -0.52 20.87
C PHE A 10 -7.33 -0.19 19.45
N PHE A 11 -7.93 -0.84 18.45
CA PHE A 11 -7.69 -0.52 17.04
C PHE A 11 -8.74 0.48 16.57
N LEU A 12 -8.31 1.73 16.37
CA LEU A 12 -9.18 2.85 16.08
C LEU A 12 -9.19 3.12 14.57
N LYS A 13 -10.38 3.10 13.97
CA LYS A 13 -10.59 3.46 12.56
C LYS A 13 -11.37 4.78 12.47
N GLY A 14 -10.94 5.69 11.61
CA GLY A 14 -11.63 6.95 11.35
C GLY A 14 -10.99 8.14 12.07
N ALA A 15 -11.81 9.12 12.46
CA ALA A 15 -11.32 10.35 13.08
C ALA A 15 -10.68 10.07 14.45
N THR A 16 -9.66 10.86 14.78
CA THR A 16 -9.02 10.82 16.10
C THR A 16 -10.06 11.12 17.19
N PRO A 17 -10.21 10.25 18.20
CA PRO A 17 -11.11 10.52 19.31
C PRO A 17 -10.71 11.80 20.07
N SER A 18 -11.65 12.35 20.85
CA SER A 18 -11.35 13.51 21.68
C SER A 18 -10.22 13.20 22.68
N PRO A 19 -9.49 14.22 23.16
CA PRO A 19 -8.45 14.02 24.17
C PRO A 19 -8.94 13.29 25.43
N GLY A 20 -10.19 13.56 25.86
CA GLY A 20 -10.79 12.87 27.00
C GLY A 20 -11.03 11.38 26.74
N THR A 21 -11.49 11.02 25.54
CA THR A 21 -11.64 9.61 25.15
C THR A 21 -10.30 8.90 25.08
N LEU A 22 -9.28 9.53 24.47
CA LEU A 22 -7.93 8.95 24.41
C LEU A 22 -7.31 8.78 25.80
N ALA A 23 -7.54 9.72 26.72
CA ALA A 23 -7.11 9.59 28.11
C ALA A 23 -7.79 8.41 28.83
N ALA A 24 -9.09 8.20 28.60
CA ALA A 24 -9.82 7.09 29.20
C ALA A 24 -9.37 5.71 28.67
N LEU A 25 -9.08 5.61 27.36
CA LEU A 25 -8.59 4.38 26.73
C LEU A 25 -7.12 4.09 27.06
N GLY A 26 -6.35 5.12 27.41
CA GLY A 26 -4.89 5.08 27.42
C GLY A 26 -4.35 5.21 26.00
N ALA A 27 -3.76 6.36 25.66
CA ALA A 27 -3.25 6.62 24.31
C ALA A 27 -2.23 5.56 23.85
N ASN A 28 -1.38 5.08 24.76
CA ASN A 28 -0.40 4.02 24.52
C ASN A 28 -1.02 2.64 24.24
N ASN A 29 -2.31 2.46 24.50
CA ASN A 29 -3.07 1.26 24.17
C ASN A 29 -3.78 1.37 22.81
N CYS A 30 -3.80 2.57 22.21
CA CYS A 30 -4.48 2.84 20.96
C CYS A 30 -3.55 2.63 19.76
N VAL A 31 -4.06 1.93 18.75
CA VAL A 31 -3.44 1.70 17.45
C VAL A 31 -4.34 2.34 16.39
N PHE A 32 -3.84 3.33 15.68
CA PHE A 32 -4.61 4.00 14.61
C PHE A 32 -4.51 3.21 13.32
N VAL A 33 -5.66 2.87 12.73
CA VAL A 33 -5.75 2.15 11.46
C VAL A 33 -6.38 3.07 10.41
N GLU A 34 -5.55 3.55 9.48
CA GLU A 34 -5.91 4.64 8.59
C GLU A 34 -6.06 4.18 7.14
N ASP A 35 -7.09 4.72 6.46
CA ASP A 35 -7.28 4.53 5.02
C ASP A 35 -6.40 5.55 4.28
N ARG A 36 -5.18 5.13 3.97
CA ARG A 36 -4.13 5.99 3.39
C ARG A 36 -4.10 5.97 1.86
N PHE A 37 -4.68 4.96 1.23
CA PHE A 37 -4.64 4.79 -0.21
C PHE A 37 -5.61 5.77 -0.91
N GLN A 38 -5.09 6.66 -1.78
CA GLN A 38 -5.93 7.63 -2.47
C GLN A 38 -6.69 6.96 -3.62
N VAL A 39 -7.95 6.62 -3.39
CA VAL A 39 -8.76 5.93 -4.39
C VAL A 39 -9.13 6.88 -5.53
N GLN A 40 -8.82 6.48 -6.77
CA GLN A 40 -9.23 7.21 -7.97
C GLN A 40 -10.53 6.64 -8.56
N PRO A 41 -11.31 7.45 -9.31
CA PRO A 41 -12.52 6.96 -9.98
C PRO A 41 -12.27 5.82 -10.98
N SER A 42 -11.05 5.71 -11.52
CA SER A 42 -10.63 4.61 -12.40
C SER A 42 -9.11 4.44 -12.41
N ASN A 43 -8.63 3.27 -12.83
CA ASN A 43 -7.20 2.97 -12.92
C ASN A 43 -6.43 3.96 -13.82
N ALA A 44 -7.05 4.45 -14.88
CA ALA A 44 -6.46 5.41 -15.83
C ALA A 44 -6.10 6.77 -15.18
N LYS A 45 -6.74 7.11 -14.07
CA LYS A 45 -6.58 8.39 -13.38
C LYS A 45 -5.42 8.41 -12.39
N TYR A 46 -4.88 7.26 -11.98
CA TYR A 46 -3.65 7.22 -11.19
C TYR A 46 -2.46 7.80 -11.97
N LYS A 47 -1.57 8.50 -11.27
CA LYS A 47 -0.38 9.16 -11.83
C LYS A 47 0.80 9.05 -10.88
N GLY A 48 1.94 8.60 -11.39
CA GLY A 48 3.24 8.67 -10.72
C GLY A 48 3.22 8.15 -9.29
N SER A 49 3.94 8.85 -8.42
CA SER A 49 4.07 8.56 -6.99
C SER A 49 3.28 9.56 -6.14
N GLU A 50 2.75 9.10 -5.01
CA GLU A 50 2.13 9.93 -3.98
C GLU A 50 2.54 9.47 -2.57
N PRO A 51 2.50 10.35 -1.55
CA PRO A 51 2.74 9.96 -0.16
C PRO A 51 1.73 8.91 0.30
N PHE A 52 2.20 7.89 1.02
CA PHE A 52 1.35 6.84 1.56
C PHE A 52 1.26 6.93 3.09
N THR A 53 2.36 6.78 3.82
CA THR A 53 2.36 6.94 5.28
C THR A 53 3.72 7.36 5.85
N GLY A 54 3.66 8.20 6.89
CA GLY A 54 4.76 8.49 7.81
C GLY A 54 4.46 8.03 9.25
N ALA A 55 3.37 7.28 9.46
CA ALA A 55 2.88 6.94 10.80
C ALA A 55 3.88 6.13 11.61
N HIS A 56 4.70 5.29 10.96
CA HIS A 56 5.79 4.54 11.61
C HIS A 56 6.85 5.43 12.26
N LEU A 57 6.98 6.69 11.81
CA LEU A 57 7.93 7.66 12.36
C LEU A 57 7.34 8.44 13.55
N THR A 58 6.02 8.63 13.59
CA THR A 58 5.39 9.62 14.48
C THR A 58 4.56 9.01 15.61
N TYR A 59 3.99 7.80 15.45
CA TYR A 59 3.03 7.22 16.41
C TYR A 59 3.56 7.20 17.85
N LYS A 60 4.84 6.87 18.02
CA LYS A 60 5.48 6.78 19.34
C LYS A 60 5.66 8.15 19.98
N ALA A 61 6.06 9.16 19.20
CA ALA A 61 6.18 10.54 19.69
C ALA A 61 4.82 11.15 20.05
N GLN A 62 3.74 10.66 19.42
CA GLN A 62 2.36 11.03 19.73
C GLN A 62 1.78 10.25 20.93
N GLY A 63 2.55 9.33 21.53
CA GLY A 63 2.13 8.55 22.69
C GLY A 63 1.19 7.38 22.37
N TYR A 64 1.12 6.96 21.10
CA TYR A 64 0.26 5.85 20.67
C TYR A 64 0.94 4.49 20.76
N GLY A 65 0.14 3.44 20.88
CA GLY A 65 0.59 2.05 20.97
C GLY A 65 1.02 1.44 19.64
N GLY A 66 0.63 2.05 18.52
CA GLY A 66 0.97 1.58 17.19
C GLY A 66 0.26 2.34 16.09
N PHE A 67 0.47 1.87 14.87
CA PHE A 67 -0.17 2.36 13.65
C PHE A 67 -0.53 1.16 12.77
N GLY A 68 -1.37 1.40 11.77
CA GLY A 68 -1.73 0.42 10.75
C GLY A 68 -2.46 1.10 9.59
N ASP A 69 -2.60 0.35 8.50
CA ASP A 69 -3.26 0.79 7.29
C ASP A 69 -3.93 -0.41 6.59
N PHE A 70 -4.52 -0.15 5.42
CA PHE A 70 -5.20 -1.16 4.60
C PHE A 70 -4.33 -1.61 3.41
N ALA A 71 -3.00 -1.42 3.46
CA ALA A 71 -2.10 -1.52 2.31
C ALA A 71 -2.59 -0.64 1.14
N CYS A 72 -2.26 -1.01 -0.10
CA CYS A 72 -2.78 -0.36 -1.31
C CYS A 72 -4.24 -0.77 -1.63
N LEU A 73 -5.09 -0.96 -0.62
CA LEU A 73 -6.51 -1.28 -0.77
C LEU A 73 -7.36 -0.12 -0.28
N GLN A 74 -8.53 0.03 -0.91
CA GLN A 74 -9.58 0.90 -0.39
C GLN A 74 -10.11 0.38 0.95
N GLY A 75 -10.21 1.24 1.97
CA GLY A 75 -10.77 0.90 3.28
C GLY A 75 -12.30 0.70 3.31
N LYS A 76 -12.97 0.87 2.17
CA LYS A 76 -14.39 0.58 1.96
C LYS A 76 -14.57 -0.48 0.87
N PHE A 77 -15.39 -1.49 1.15
CA PHE A 77 -15.82 -2.44 0.13
C PHE A 77 -16.70 -1.73 -0.91
N ARG A 78 -16.53 -2.08 -2.18
CA ARG A 78 -17.42 -1.69 -3.28
C ARG A 78 -17.86 -2.96 -3.98
N GLU A 79 -19.17 -3.15 -4.06
CA GLU A 79 -19.76 -4.29 -4.75
C GLU A 79 -19.70 -4.10 -6.27
N GLY A 80 -19.44 -5.19 -7.00
CA GLY A 80 -19.31 -5.20 -8.44
C GLY A 80 -17.87 -5.20 -8.97
N GLY A 81 -17.75 -5.25 -10.29
CA GLY A 81 -16.49 -5.27 -11.02
C GLY A 81 -16.75 -5.33 -12.51
N SER A 82 -16.35 -4.30 -13.24
CA SER A 82 -16.35 -4.31 -14.71
C SER A 82 -14.94 -4.56 -15.21
N LEU A 83 -14.81 -4.97 -16.48
CA LEU A 83 -13.50 -5.00 -17.11
C LEU A 83 -12.91 -3.58 -17.09
N PRO A 84 -11.74 -3.37 -16.48
CA PRO A 84 -11.24 -2.02 -16.30
C PRO A 84 -10.70 -1.47 -17.62
N ALA A 85 -10.90 -0.16 -17.84
CA ALA A 85 -10.35 0.56 -18.98
C ALA A 85 -8.82 0.43 -19.05
N ALA A 86 -8.17 0.44 -17.89
CA ALA A 86 -6.73 0.28 -17.71
C ALA A 86 -6.44 -0.68 -16.55
N VAL A 87 -5.28 -1.34 -16.56
CA VAL A 87 -4.77 -2.08 -15.39
C VAL A 87 -3.81 -1.19 -14.63
N ALA A 88 -3.86 -1.23 -13.30
CA ALA A 88 -2.89 -0.57 -12.44
C ALA A 88 -2.23 -1.59 -11.50
N ILE A 89 -0.93 -1.40 -11.26
CA ILE A 89 -0.16 -2.06 -10.20
C ILE A 89 0.23 -0.97 -9.22
N HIS A 90 -0.01 -1.19 -7.93
CA HIS A 90 0.34 -0.26 -6.87
C HIS A 90 1.45 -0.89 -6.04
N LEU A 91 2.61 -0.25 -5.99
CA LEU A 91 3.75 -0.70 -5.20
C LEU A 91 4.18 0.41 -4.26
N THR A 92 4.26 0.10 -2.98
CA THR A 92 4.84 1.02 -2.01
C THR A 92 6.36 1.03 -2.11
N TYR A 93 6.98 2.13 -1.77
CA TYR A 93 8.44 2.22 -1.71
C TYR A 93 8.86 3.13 -0.56
N PHE A 94 10.07 2.89 -0.07
CA PHE A 94 10.70 3.71 0.95
C PHE A 94 11.41 4.89 0.28
N GLU A 95 10.99 6.11 0.65
CA GLU A 95 11.66 7.33 0.22
C GLU A 95 12.83 7.62 1.17
N LYS A 96 14.07 7.45 0.69
CA LYS A 96 15.27 7.55 1.54
C LYS A 96 15.45 8.95 2.13
N ALA A 97 15.03 10.00 1.41
CA ALA A 97 15.19 11.38 1.88
C ALA A 97 14.32 11.69 3.10
N THR A 98 13.04 11.31 3.06
CA THR A 98 12.07 11.62 4.13
C THR A 98 11.91 10.49 5.14
N LYS A 99 12.35 9.27 4.77
CA LYS A 99 12.10 8.01 5.49
C LYS A 99 10.62 7.64 5.58
N GLU A 100 9.77 8.28 4.78
CA GLU A 100 8.36 7.96 4.67
C GLU A 100 8.15 6.86 3.62
N VAL A 101 6.96 6.28 3.66
CA VAL A 101 6.51 5.31 2.67
C VAL A 101 5.63 6.05 1.66
N TRP A 102 5.93 5.82 0.39
CA TRP A 102 5.21 6.35 -0.75
C TRP A 102 4.59 5.20 -1.52
N VAL A 103 3.62 5.49 -2.39
CA VAL A 103 3.08 4.52 -3.34
C VAL A 103 3.26 5.04 -4.75
N GLU A 104 3.68 4.16 -5.66
CA GLU A 104 3.71 4.44 -7.09
C GLU A 104 2.68 3.60 -7.82
N HIS A 105 2.04 4.21 -8.81
CA HIS A 105 1.00 3.59 -9.62
C HIS A 105 1.49 3.35 -11.04
N PHE A 106 1.70 2.08 -11.39
CA PHE A 106 2.08 1.65 -12.73
C PHE A 106 0.82 1.30 -13.51
N VAL A 107 0.42 2.19 -14.41
CA VAL A 107 -0.81 2.06 -15.20
C VAL A 107 -0.48 1.58 -16.62
N SER A 108 -1.30 0.66 -17.15
CA SER A 108 -1.19 0.20 -18.54
C SER A 108 -1.28 1.37 -19.53
N LYS A 109 -0.53 1.25 -20.64
CA LYS A 109 -0.55 2.25 -21.73
C LYS A 109 -1.89 2.21 -22.47
N SER A 110 -2.44 1.01 -22.65
CA SER A 110 -3.74 0.76 -23.23
C SER A 110 -4.82 1.09 -22.19
N GLN A 111 -5.59 2.16 -22.42
CA GLN A 111 -6.59 2.69 -21.50
C GLN A 111 -8.00 2.83 -22.11
N LEU A 112 -8.18 2.45 -23.38
CA LEU A 112 -9.49 2.51 -24.03
C LEU A 112 -10.43 1.47 -23.41
N GLN A 113 -11.65 1.88 -23.09
CA GLN A 113 -12.69 1.00 -22.54
C GLN A 113 -13.13 -0.07 -23.55
N SER A 114 -13.03 0.22 -24.85
CA SER A 114 -13.32 -0.71 -25.94
C SER A 114 -12.24 -1.79 -26.12
N ASP A 115 -11.02 -1.55 -25.67
CA ASP A 115 -9.96 -2.56 -25.69
C ASP A 115 -10.20 -3.58 -24.57
N ARG A 116 -10.47 -4.83 -24.95
CA ARG A 116 -10.78 -5.91 -24.00
C ARG A 116 -9.58 -6.81 -23.70
N ASP A 117 -8.40 -6.53 -24.26
CA ASP A 117 -7.19 -7.35 -24.06
C ASP A 117 -6.54 -7.07 -22.69
N LEU A 118 -7.12 -7.70 -21.66
CA LEU A 118 -6.65 -7.60 -20.29
C LEU A 118 -5.22 -8.15 -20.09
N PRO A 119 -4.83 -9.31 -20.68
CA PRO A 119 -3.46 -9.80 -20.59
C PRO A 119 -2.43 -8.81 -21.14
N LYS A 120 -2.70 -8.15 -22.27
CA LYS A 120 -1.83 -7.09 -22.80
C LYS A 120 -1.72 -5.92 -21.82
N LYS A 121 -2.84 -5.42 -21.31
CA LYS A 121 -2.85 -4.32 -20.32
C LYS A 121 -2.05 -4.68 -19.06
N MET A 122 -2.18 -5.90 -18.56
CA MET A 122 -1.38 -6.37 -17.43
C MET A 122 0.11 -6.39 -17.77
N ARG A 123 0.51 -6.96 -18.92
CA ARG A 123 1.92 -6.98 -19.34
C ARG A 123 2.52 -5.57 -19.47
N GLU A 124 1.75 -4.60 -19.97
CA GLU A 124 2.18 -3.20 -20.04
C GLU A 124 2.43 -2.60 -18.65
N ALA A 125 1.53 -2.85 -17.69
CA ALA A 125 1.69 -2.37 -16.31
C ALA A 125 2.89 -3.06 -15.62
N ILE A 126 3.07 -4.37 -15.82
CA ILE A 126 4.21 -5.13 -15.30
C ILE A 126 5.53 -4.60 -15.87
N ALA A 127 5.60 -4.36 -17.18
CA ALA A 127 6.80 -3.82 -17.82
C ALA A 127 7.14 -2.42 -17.26
N ALA A 128 6.13 -1.59 -16.96
CA ALA A 128 6.34 -0.29 -16.31
C ALA A 128 6.89 -0.44 -14.88
N ALA A 129 6.35 -1.37 -14.09
CA ALA A 129 6.83 -1.66 -12.73
C ALA A 129 8.25 -2.25 -12.73
N ALA A 130 8.59 -3.07 -13.73
CA ALA A 130 9.93 -3.63 -13.91
C ALA A 130 10.94 -2.57 -14.36
N ALA A 131 10.56 -1.61 -15.21
CA ALA A 131 11.43 -0.51 -15.61
C ALA A 131 11.83 0.41 -14.42
N ALA A 132 11.03 0.41 -13.35
CA ALA A 132 11.31 1.19 -12.15
C ALA A 132 12.51 0.68 -11.33
N THR A 133 13.08 -0.49 -11.66
CA THR A 133 14.32 -0.99 -11.04
C THR A 133 15.55 -0.11 -11.32
N THR A 134 15.44 0.83 -12.27
CA THR A 134 16.48 1.82 -12.57
C THR A 134 16.66 2.87 -11.47
N ARG A 135 15.73 2.94 -10.50
CA ARG A 135 15.88 3.77 -9.29
C ARG A 135 16.93 3.19 -8.35
N VAL A 136 17.29 3.95 -7.32
CA VAL A 136 18.17 3.47 -6.23
C VAL A 136 17.68 2.10 -5.77
N ALA A 137 18.58 1.11 -5.81
CA ALA A 137 18.26 -0.32 -5.83
C ALA A 137 17.32 -0.82 -4.70
N ASP A 138 17.20 -0.07 -3.60
CA ASP A 138 16.46 -0.47 -2.41
C ASP A 138 15.07 0.15 -2.26
N SER A 139 14.64 1.07 -3.12
CA SER A 139 13.41 1.84 -2.86
C SER A 139 12.17 0.94 -2.70
N PHE A 140 11.96 -0.04 -3.56
CA PHE A 140 10.83 -0.98 -3.45
C PHE A 140 11.03 -2.09 -2.43
N GLY A 141 12.20 -2.16 -1.79
CA GLY A 141 12.62 -3.32 -1.02
C GLY A 141 12.74 -4.57 -1.89
N HIS A 142 13.75 -5.40 -1.65
CA HIS A 142 13.86 -6.68 -2.33
C HIS A 142 12.85 -7.69 -1.77
N THR A 143 11.56 -7.38 -1.95
CA THR A 143 10.41 -8.19 -1.51
C THR A 143 10.15 -9.32 -2.50
N ASP A 144 9.67 -10.46 -2.00
CA ASP A 144 9.39 -11.62 -2.86
C ASP A 144 8.28 -11.33 -3.86
N ALA A 145 7.29 -10.53 -3.49
CA ALA A 145 6.22 -10.13 -4.37
C ALA A 145 6.71 -9.19 -5.50
N TYR A 146 7.67 -8.29 -5.23
CA TYR A 146 8.25 -7.47 -6.30
C TYR A 146 9.08 -8.32 -7.27
N ARG A 147 9.86 -9.29 -6.75
CA ARG A 147 10.58 -10.26 -7.59
C ARG A 147 9.66 -11.02 -8.55
N LYS A 148 8.45 -11.38 -8.12
CA LYS A 148 7.45 -12.03 -9.00
C LYS A 148 7.03 -11.15 -10.18
N TYR A 149 6.90 -9.83 -10.00
CA TYR A 149 6.66 -8.92 -11.13
C TYR A 149 7.84 -8.88 -12.10
N LEU A 150 9.08 -8.84 -11.58
CA LEU A 150 10.29 -8.85 -12.42
C LEU A 150 10.41 -10.16 -13.21
N GLU A 151 10.12 -11.29 -12.56
CA GLU A 151 10.11 -12.60 -13.20
C GLU A 151 9.00 -12.73 -14.24
N ALA A 152 7.80 -12.24 -13.94
CA ALA A 152 6.69 -12.22 -14.89
C ALA A 152 7.02 -11.36 -16.12
N ASP A 153 7.70 -10.22 -15.95
CA ASP A 153 8.18 -9.44 -17.10
C ASP A 153 9.21 -10.21 -17.92
N ARG A 154 10.18 -10.86 -17.28
CA ARG A 154 11.25 -11.62 -17.95
C ARG A 154 10.72 -12.83 -18.72
N THR A 155 9.83 -13.59 -18.09
CA THR A 155 9.31 -14.88 -18.61
C THR A 155 8.04 -14.72 -19.43
N LYS A 156 7.43 -13.53 -19.40
CA LYS A 156 6.10 -13.25 -19.95
C LYS A 156 5.01 -14.14 -19.34
N GLU A 157 5.16 -14.52 -18.06
CA GLU A 157 4.14 -15.26 -17.30
C GLU A 157 2.80 -14.50 -17.34
N SER A 158 1.70 -15.24 -17.49
CA SER A 158 0.36 -14.68 -17.40
C SER A 158 0.00 -14.36 -15.94
N VAL A 159 -0.28 -13.07 -15.70
CA VAL A 159 -0.73 -12.54 -14.42
C VAL A 159 -2.16 -12.05 -14.58
N ASP A 160 -3.07 -12.55 -13.75
CA ASP A 160 -4.44 -12.07 -13.70
C ASP A 160 -4.61 -10.96 -12.64
N LEU A 161 -5.80 -10.35 -12.59
CA LEU A 161 -6.09 -9.28 -11.62
C LEU A 161 -6.01 -9.73 -10.17
N GLN A 162 -6.29 -11.02 -9.88
CA GLN A 162 -6.25 -11.55 -8.52
C GLN A 162 -4.81 -11.75 -8.06
N LYS A 163 -3.94 -12.32 -8.91
CA LYS A 163 -2.49 -12.43 -8.69
C LYS A 163 -1.90 -11.04 -8.47
N ASN A 164 -2.17 -10.08 -9.36
CA ASN A 164 -1.74 -8.69 -9.20
C ASN A 164 -2.11 -8.12 -7.82
N LYS A 165 -3.40 -8.19 -7.45
CA LYS A 165 -3.86 -7.69 -6.15
C LYS A 165 -3.14 -8.37 -4.97
N ARG A 166 -2.99 -9.71 -5.01
CA ARG A 166 -2.29 -10.47 -3.97
C ARG A 166 -0.82 -10.04 -3.86
N TRP A 167 -0.14 -9.86 -4.98
CA TRP A 167 1.26 -9.45 -5.00
C TRP A 167 1.44 -8.02 -4.51
N SER A 168 0.58 -7.07 -4.89
CA SER A 168 0.63 -5.70 -4.35
C SER A 168 0.46 -5.66 -2.82
N VAL A 169 -0.48 -6.44 -2.27
CA VAL A 169 -0.67 -6.51 -0.81
C VAL A 169 0.51 -7.19 -0.12
N ALA A 170 0.97 -8.34 -0.64
CA ALA A 170 2.11 -9.06 -0.07
C ALA A 170 3.39 -8.22 -0.10
N HIS A 171 3.61 -7.47 -1.19
CA HIS A 171 4.70 -6.52 -1.32
C HIS A 171 4.66 -5.45 -0.23
N HIS A 172 3.50 -4.83 0.00
CA HIS A 172 3.35 -3.81 1.03
C HIS A 172 3.66 -4.35 2.43
N LEU A 173 3.11 -5.51 2.79
CA LEU A 173 3.34 -6.13 4.10
C LEU A 173 4.82 -6.49 4.31
N ASP A 174 5.47 -7.08 3.30
CA ASP A 174 6.89 -7.43 3.34
C ASP A 174 7.78 -6.18 3.41
N LEU A 175 7.45 -5.13 2.64
CA LEU A 175 8.16 -3.85 2.70
C LEU A 175 8.06 -3.23 4.10
N MET A 176 6.86 -3.13 4.67
CA MET A 176 6.65 -2.56 6.00
C MET A 176 7.34 -3.39 7.08
N SER A 177 7.24 -4.73 7.02
CA SER A 177 7.95 -5.61 7.94
C SER A 177 9.46 -5.39 7.87
N GLY A 178 10.03 -5.36 6.67
CA GLY A 178 11.46 -5.13 6.47
C GLY A 178 11.91 -3.73 6.91
N LEU A 179 11.10 -2.70 6.70
CA LEU A 179 11.39 -1.35 7.16
C LEU A 179 11.44 -1.30 8.69
N LEU A 180 10.43 -1.87 9.36
CA LEU A 180 10.31 -1.88 10.82
C LEU A 180 11.38 -2.76 11.49
N SER A 181 11.87 -3.80 10.82
CA SER A 181 12.94 -4.66 11.31
C SER A 181 14.34 -4.15 10.96
N GLY A 182 14.47 -3.02 10.24
CA GLY A 182 15.75 -2.48 9.80
C GLY A 182 16.46 -3.27 8.68
N ARG A 183 15.70 -4.04 7.88
CA ARG A 183 16.22 -4.80 6.72
C ARG A 183 16.69 -3.88 5.59
N PHE A 184 16.10 -2.70 5.46
CA PHE A 184 16.43 -1.72 4.42
C PHE A 184 17.21 -0.57 5.06
N ARG A 185 18.39 -0.24 4.52
CA ARG A 185 19.28 0.83 5.01
C ARG A 185 19.32 2.02 4.05
#